data_AF-S9PCF5-F1
#
_entry.id   AF-S9PCF5-F1
#
_cell.length_a   1.000
_cell.length_b   1.000
_cell.length_c   1.000
_cell.angle_alpha   90.00
_cell.angle_beta   90.00
_cell.angle_gamma   90.00
#
_symmetry.space_group_name_H-M   'P 1'
#
loop_
_entity.id
_entity.type
_entity.pdbx_description
1 polymer ?
#
loop_
_entity_poly.entity_id
_entity_poly.type
_entity_poly.pdbx_seq_one_letter_code
_entity_poly.pdbx_strand_id
1 'polypeptide(L)'
;METQDPEPIFPHELRDAWPALSRDERVESFKLVPHATADDFFLSLSAQGQADLLLALGPGERRTWLRLLAPDDAVDVIQPPRPIPATRS
;
A
#
# COMPACT_ATOMS: atom_id res chain seq x y z
N MET A 1 7.29 -12.84 -31.03
CA MET A 1 6.51 -12.78 -29.78
C MET A 1 6.62 -11.34 -29.33
N GLU A 2 5.61 -10.52 -29.61
CA GLU A 2 5.47 -9.25 -28.90
C GLU A 2 5.23 -9.61 -27.45
N THR A 3 6.24 -9.38 -26.60
CA THR A 3 6.03 -9.33 -25.16
C THR A 3 5.10 -8.15 -24.96
N GLN A 4 3.81 -8.44 -24.84
CA GLN A 4 2.82 -7.44 -24.47
C GLN A 4 3.20 -7.01 -23.05
N ASP A 5 3.99 -5.95 -22.95
CA ASP A 5 4.28 -5.32 -21.67
C ASP A 5 2.91 -5.00 -21.06
N PRO A 6 2.65 -5.43 -19.82
CA PRO A 6 1.35 -5.19 -19.20
C PRO A 6 1.09 -3.68 -19.20
N GLU A 7 -0.09 -3.30 -19.65
CA GLU A 7 -0.48 -1.89 -19.71
C GLU A 7 -0.35 -1.28 -18.30
N PRO A 8 0.36 -0.14 -18.15
CA PRO A 8 0.63 0.43 -16.84
C PRO A 8 -0.69 0.82 -16.17
N ILE A 9 -0.90 0.34 -14.94
CA ILE A 9 -2.09 0.69 -14.16
C ILE A 9 -1.89 2.10 -13.59
N PHE A 10 -2.86 2.97 -13.78
CA PHE A 10 -2.81 4.29 -13.16
C PHE A 10 -3.17 4.21 -11.66
N PRO A 11 -2.53 5.00 -10.79
CA PRO A 11 -2.80 5.00 -9.34
C PRO A 11 -4.27 5.17 -8.95
N HIS A 12 -5.03 5.95 -9.73
CA HIS A 12 -6.44 6.19 -9.45
C HIS A 12 -7.30 4.95 -9.73
N GLU A 13 -7.04 4.24 -10.83
CA GLU A 13 -7.73 3.00 -11.18
C GLU A 13 -7.44 1.91 -10.14
N LEU A 14 -6.18 1.79 -9.72
CA LEU A 14 -5.81 0.86 -8.67
C LEU A 14 -6.51 1.20 -7.35
N ARG A 15 -6.67 2.48 -7.02
CA ARG A 15 -7.36 2.91 -5.80
C ARG A 15 -8.83 2.52 -5.82
N ASP A 16 -9.50 2.70 -6.95
CA ASP A 16 -10.91 2.38 -7.12
C ASP A 16 -11.14 0.86 -7.02
N ALA A 17 -10.22 0.06 -7.57
CA ALA A 17 -10.27 -1.40 -7.49
C ALA A 17 -9.80 -1.95 -6.12
N TRP A 18 -8.96 -1.22 -5.38
CA TRP A 18 -8.28 -1.67 -4.15
C TRP A 18 -9.16 -2.37 -3.10
N PRO A 19 -10.40 -1.91 -2.81
CA PRO A 19 -11.27 -2.55 -1.83
C PRO A 19 -11.72 -3.95 -2.26
N ALA A 20 -11.78 -4.21 -3.57
CA ALA A 20 -12.21 -5.48 -4.13
C ALA A 20 -11.05 -6.48 -4.33
N LEU A 21 -9.81 -6.01 -4.37
CA LEU A 21 -8.62 -6.85 -4.58
C LEU A 21 -8.26 -7.63 -3.31
N SER A 22 -7.91 -8.90 -3.49
CA SER A 22 -7.25 -9.72 -2.49
C SER A 22 -5.82 -9.24 -2.23
N ARG A 23 -5.20 -9.76 -1.16
CA ARG A 23 -3.84 -9.37 -0.76
C ARG A 23 -2.79 -9.64 -1.84
N ASP A 24 -2.89 -10.78 -2.52
CA ASP A 24 -1.95 -11.16 -3.58
C ASP A 24 -2.20 -10.32 -4.84
N GLU A 25 -3.47 -10.09 -5.21
CA GLU A 25 -3.83 -9.21 -6.33
C GLU A 25 -3.36 -7.78 -6.10
N ARG A 26 -3.47 -7.25 -4.87
CA ARG A 26 -2.95 -5.91 -4.54
C ARG A 26 -1.46 -5.79 -4.80
N VAL A 27 -0.66 -6.81 -4.47
CA VAL A 27 0.78 -6.82 -4.73
C VAL A 27 1.06 -6.86 -6.22
N GLU A 28 0.38 -7.75 -6.95
CA GLU A 28 0.56 -7.90 -8.39
C GLU A 28 0.15 -6.61 -9.12
N SER A 29 -1.01 -6.04 -8.80
CA SER A 29 -1.44 -4.77 -9.37
C SER A 29 -0.55 -3.59 -8.97
N PHE A 30 -0.02 -3.56 -7.74
CA PHE A 30 0.92 -2.52 -7.31
C PHE A 30 2.25 -2.58 -8.07
N LYS A 31 2.76 -3.79 -8.39
CA LYS A 31 3.96 -3.95 -9.22
C LYS A 31 3.78 -3.47 -10.67
N LEU A 32 2.54 -3.39 -11.14
CA LEU A 32 2.19 -2.86 -12.47
C LEU A 32 2.06 -1.33 -12.49
N VAL A 33 2.03 -0.68 -11.32
CA VAL A 33 2.05 0.79 -11.24
C VAL A 33 3.47 1.29 -11.54
N PRO A 34 3.64 2.30 -12.40
CA PRO A 34 4.94 2.89 -12.65
C PRO A 34 5.63 3.36 -11.36
N HIS A 35 6.91 3.05 -11.21
CA HIS A 35 7.69 3.45 -10.02
C HIS A 35 7.62 4.96 -9.71
N ALA A 36 7.50 5.80 -10.74
CA ALA A 36 7.38 7.26 -10.58
C ALA A 36 6.11 7.70 -9.83
N THR A 37 5.06 6.87 -9.80
CA THR A 37 3.77 7.18 -9.16
C THR A 37 3.36 6.18 -8.09
N ALA A 38 4.10 5.07 -7.96
CA ALA A 38 3.88 4.05 -6.93
C ALA A 38 4.12 4.61 -5.51
N ASP A 39 5.09 5.52 -5.35
CA ASP A 39 5.37 6.25 -4.10
C ASP A 39 4.15 7.06 -3.63
N ASP A 40 3.60 7.89 -4.53
CA ASP A 40 2.41 8.69 -4.24
C ASP A 40 1.19 7.81 -3.95
N PHE A 41 1.02 6.71 -4.69
CA PHE A 41 -0.04 5.74 -4.42
C PHE A 41 0.11 5.14 -3.02
N PHE A 42 1.30 4.66 -2.66
CA PHE A 42 1.55 4.06 -1.37
C PHE A 42 1.29 5.04 -0.22
N LEU A 43 1.80 6.27 -0.32
CA LEU A 43 1.60 7.32 0.67
C LEU A 43 0.13 7.74 0.81
N SER A 44 -0.67 7.52 -0.24
CA SER A 44 -2.09 7.83 -0.22
C SER A 44 -3.00 6.76 0.38
N LEU A 45 -2.48 5.55 0.62
CA LEU A 45 -3.21 4.49 1.31
C LEU A 45 -3.37 4.83 2.80
N SER A 46 -4.40 4.27 3.44
CA SER A 46 -4.50 4.34 4.90
C SER A 46 -3.37 3.54 5.56
N ALA A 47 -3.05 3.83 6.83
CA ALA A 47 -2.06 3.08 7.60
C ALA A 47 -2.30 1.55 7.55
N GLN A 48 -3.56 1.12 7.59
CA GLN A 48 -3.91 -0.30 7.42
C GLN A 48 -3.59 -0.82 6.01
N GLY A 49 -3.92 -0.06 4.97
CA GLY A 49 -3.61 -0.45 3.58
C GLY A 49 -2.11 -0.50 3.31
N GLN A 50 -1.35 0.44 3.87
CA GLN A 50 0.10 0.44 3.85
C GLN A 50 0.67 -0.79 4.57
N ALA A 51 0.16 -1.10 5.77
CA ALA A 51 0.57 -2.28 6.52
C ALA A 51 0.31 -3.58 5.74
N ASP A 52 -0.89 -3.74 5.18
CA ASP A 52 -1.27 -4.92 4.40
C ASP A 52 -0.33 -5.14 3.20
N LEU A 53 -0.01 -4.06 2.47
CA LEU A 53 0.89 -4.09 1.32
C LEU A 53 2.33 -4.39 1.77
N LEU A 54 2.84 -3.71 2.79
CA LEU A 54 4.18 -3.96 3.34
C LEU A 54 4.35 -5.40 3.81
N LEU A 55 3.35 -5.97 4.48
CA LEU A 55 3.36 -7.35 4.94
C LEU A 55 3.33 -8.34 3.77
N ALA A 56 2.66 -7.99 2.67
CA ALA A 56 2.55 -8.82 1.47
C ALA A 56 3.80 -8.74 0.58
N LEU A 57 4.51 -7.60 0.61
CA LEU A 57 5.78 -7.42 -0.09
C LEU A 57 6.92 -8.24 0.54
N GLY A 58 7.90 -8.58 -0.30
CA GLY A 58 9.11 -9.26 0.11
C GLY A 58 9.97 -8.39 1.05
N PRO A 59 10.87 -9.00 1.86
CA PRO A 59 11.65 -8.28 2.85
C PRO A 59 12.52 -7.14 2.28
N GLY A 60 13.03 -7.31 1.05
CA GLY A 60 13.86 -6.30 0.38
C GLY A 60 13.08 -5.04 0.01
N GLU A 61 11.92 -5.21 -0.62
CA GLU A 61 11.04 -4.11 -1.03
C GLU A 61 10.42 -3.44 0.19
N ARG A 62 9.94 -4.22 1.16
CA ARG A 62 9.35 -3.72 2.41
C ARG A 62 10.26 -2.69 3.09
N ARG A 63 11.57 -2.94 3.13
CA ARG A 63 12.54 -2.02 3.75
C ARG A 63 12.66 -0.71 2.96
N THR A 64 12.46 -0.73 1.65
CA THR A 64 12.45 0.48 0.80
C THR A 64 11.21 1.32 1.07
N TRP A 65 10.04 0.69 1.05
CA TRP A 65 8.76 1.37 1.30
C TRP A 65 8.63 1.90 2.74
N LEU A 66 9.10 1.14 3.74
CA LEU A 66 9.14 1.63 5.13
C LEU A 66 10.01 2.87 5.33
N ARG A 67 11.07 3.06 4.53
CA ARG A 67 11.91 4.27 4.61
C ARG A 67 11.27 5.49 3.95
N LEU A 68 10.26 5.30 3.12
CA LEU A 68 9.51 6.37 2.47
C LEU A 68 8.52 7.03 3.43
N LEU A 69 8.00 6.27 4.40
CA LEU A 69 7.06 6.77 5.41
C LEU A 69 7.74 7.79 6.34
N ALA A 70 7.00 8.83 6.72
CA ALA A 70 7.41 9.68 7.84
C ALA A 70 7.44 8.83 9.13
N PRO A 71 8.26 9.22 10.13
CA PRO A 71 8.35 8.47 11.38
C PRO A 71 7.00 8.23 12.06
N ASP A 72 6.11 9.23 12.04
CA ASP A 72 4.78 9.13 12.65
C ASP A 72 3.87 8.16 11.87
N ASP A 73 3.85 8.24 10.54
CA ASP A 73 3.08 7.33 9.70
C ASP A 73 3.58 5.88 9.83
N ALA A 74 4.90 5.69 9.93
CA ALA A 74 5.49 4.38 10.19
C ALA A 74 5.06 3.82 11.56
N VAL A 75 4.91 4.68 12.56
CA VAL A 75 4.35 4.29 13.87
C VAL A 75 2.90 3.87 13.70
N ASP A 76 2.06 4.62 12.97
CA ASP A 76 0.65 4.27 12.76
C ASP A 76 0.46 2.95 12.00
N VAL A 77 1.36 2.64 11.07
CA VAL A 77 1.38 1.37 10.32
C VAL A 77 1.72 0.18 11.22
N ILE A 78 2.69 0.33 12.13
CA ILE A 78 3.16 -0.75 13.00
C ILE A 78 2.28 -0.87 14.26
N GLN A 79 1.79 0.26 14.75
CA GLN A 79 1.01 0.43 15.96
C GLN A 79 -0.19 1.33 15.66
N PRO A 80 -1.26 0.79 15.06
CA PRO A 80 -2.42 1.59 14.76
C PRO A 80 -3.00 2.19 16.05
N PRO A 81 -3.54 3.42 15.98
CA PRO A 81 -4.06 4.11 17.14
C PRO A 81 -5.12 3.25 17.83
N ARG A 82 -4.89 2.93 19.10
CA ARG A 82 -5.87 2.20 19.92
C ARG A 82 -7.09 3.10 20.10
N PRO A 83 -8.30 2.66 19.74
CA PRO A 83 -9.50 3.43 20.01
C PRO A 83 -9.66 3.59 21.52
N ILE A 84 -9.79 4.85 21.97
CA ILE A 84 -10.15 5.15 23.35
C ILE A 84 -11.56 4.59 23.62
N PRO A 85 -11.74 3.75 24.66
CA PRO A 85 -13.05 3.18 24.93
C PRO A 85 -14.03 4.31 25.26
N ALA A 86 -15.18 4.31 24.58
CA ALA A 86 -16.25 5.26 24.88
C ALA A 86 -16.63 5.10 26.36
N THR A 87 -16.39 6.15 27.14
CA THR A 87 -16.88 6.24 28.51
C THR A 87 -18.40 6.15 28.47
N ARG A 88 -18.94 5.00 28.87
CA ARG A 88 -20.37 4.83 29.10
C ARG A 88 -20.71 5.64 30.35
N SER A 89 -21.34 6.80 30.16
CA SER A 89 -22.07 7.52 31.21
C SER A 89 -23.37 6.81 31.57
#